data_AF-A0A6A6XG76-F1
#
_entry.id   AF-A0A6A6XG76-F1
#
_cell.length_a   1.000
_cell.length_b   1.000
_cell.length_c   1.000
_cell.angle_alpha   90.00
_cell.angle_beta   90.00
_cell.angle_gamma   90.00
#
_symmetry.space_group_name_H-M   'P 1'
#
loop_
_entity.id
_entity.type
_entity.pdbx_description
1 polymer ?
#
loop_
_entity_poly.entity_id
_entity_poly.type
_entity_poly.pdbx_seq_one_letter_code
_entity_poly.pdbx_strand_id
1 'polypeptide(L)'
;MDPRSSQNAKWYNASKPLKTRVATPLFDIVPLHGTQTIPASELITVDVNYVEEMELRSKIMQDHRPSVLGATPEIIPAVRELYNWVISSYLPKRFPSMFTLRKEDSRIVIECGSTHRRFPTVPDLDTTKALEALGELVQEDILLLLPSYDEKDYVLKGFINCYANGQSTHDRMHMKVTEIHGLVPGYQAKLGHTVAKFMSRLGDGDFVRRHNVFMRCERQTFCRLPRTKAVLFFIRTCVYPISEVKEEGLGYELANAIDGLRSGSDPGIFSYKVGEVWAKPVTEYLRSEVLPTGQVL
;
A
#
# COMPACT_ATOMS: atom_id res chain seq x y z
N MET A 1 14.38 -41.98 -29.55
CA MET A 1 13.66 -43.13 -28.94
C MET A 1 14.67 -43.77 -27.99
N ASP A 2 14.52 -43.76 -26.66
CA ASP A 2 13.39 -44.12 -25.80
C ASP A 2 13.07 -43.03 -24.73
N PRO A 3 11.79 -42.67 -24.52
CA PRO A 3 11.31 -41.74 -23.50
C PRO A 3 10.78 -42.47 -22.24
N ARG A 4 11.36 -42.16 -21.06
CA ARG A 4 10.75 -42.05 -19.72
C ARG A 4 11.79 -42.26 -18.60
N SER A 5 12.28 -41.16 -18.02
CA SER A 5 12.43 -41.07 -16.56
C SER A 5 12.32 -39.60 -16.15
N SER A 6 11.07 -39.17 -16.02
CA SER A 6 10.71 -38.03 -15.19
C SER A 6 11.12 -38.31 -13.75
N GLN A 7 12.26 -37.77 -13.32
CA GLN A 7 12.45 -37.42 -11.93
C GLN A 7 12.69 -35.93 -11.83
N ASN A 8 11.58 -35.25 -11.54
CA ASN A 8 11.49 -33.94 -10.94
C ASN A 8 12.64 -33.74 -9.95
N ALA A 9 13.65 -33.04 -10.41
CA ALA A 9 14.74 -32.56 -9.61
C ALA A 9 14.14 -31.47 -8.69
N LYS A 10 13.61 -31.90 -7.54
CA LYS A 10 13.08 -31.07 -6.45
C LYS A 10 14.23 -30.26 -5.81
N TRP A 11 14.92 -29.44 -6.58
CA TRP A 11 15.94 -28.52 -6.10
C TRP A 11 15.27 -27.21 -5.72
N TYR A 12 14.60 -27.23 -4.57
CA TYR A 12 14.39 -26.12 -3.63
C TYR A 12 13.22 -26.54 -2.74
N ASN A 13 13.52 -27.37 -1.73
CA ASN A 13 12.70 -27.35 -0.53
C ASN A 13 13.05 -26.04 0.19
N ALA A 14 12.50 -24.91 -0.29
CA ALA A 14 12.71 -23.61 0.31
C ALA A 14 12.05 -23.63 1.69
N SER A 15 12.78 -24.08 2.70
CA SER A 15 12.51 -23.70 4.08
C SER A 15 12.30 -22.19 4.10
N LYS A 16 11.23 -21.72 4.78
CA LYS A 16 10.96 -20.28 4.94
C LYS A 16 12.27 -19.54 5.22
N PRO A 17 12.54 -18.38 4.61
CA PRO A 17 13.79 -17.66 4.82
C PRO A 17 14.10 -17.58 6.31
N LEU A 18 15.29 -18.04 6.71
CA LEU A 18 15.73 -17.94 8.10
C LEU A 18 15.62 -16.47 8.51
N LYS A 19 14.82 -16.16 9.53
CA LYS A 19 14.74 -14.83 10.11
C LYS A 19 16.06 -14.57 10.83
N THR A 20 16.99 -13.89 10.20
CA THR A 20 18.35 -13.66 10.72
C THR A 20 18.43 -12.48 11.69
N ARG A 21 17.32 -12.13 12.36
CA ARG A 21 17.26 -11.01 13.30
C ARG A 21 17.87 -11.44 14.62
N VAL A 22 19.14 -11.10 14.84
CA VAL A 22 19.77 -11.17 16.16
C VAL A 22 19.61 -9.78 16.79
N ALA A 23 19.04 -9.70 17.99
CA ALA A 23 18.78 -8.47 18.73
C ALA A 23 20.08 -7.70 19.01
N THR A 24 20.50 -6.87 18.06
CA THR A 24 21.67 -5.98 18.19
C THR A 24 21.42 -4.73 17.34
N PRO A 25 21.81 -3.52 17.79
CA PRO A 25 21.29 -2.24 17.28
C PRO A 25 21.86 -1.79 15.92
N LEU A 26 22.52 -2.68 15.18
CA LEU A 26 23.12 -2.37 13.87
C LEU A 26 22.14 -2.71 12.74
N PHE A 27 20.95 -2.11 12.77
CA PHE A 27 19.98 -2.18 11.67
C PHE A 27 20.07 -0.94 10.80
N ASP A 28 19.83 -1.08 9.49
CA ASP A 28 19.57 0.06 8.61
C ASP A 28 18.06 0.13 8.39
N ILE A 29 17.41 1.21 8.78
CA ILE A 29 16.06 1.49 8.29
C ILE A 29 16.22 2.28 7.02
N VAL A 30 15.77 1.67 5.92
CA VAL A 30 15.86 2.28 4.61
C VAL A 30 14.42 2.52 4.15
N PRO A 31 14.05 3.74 3.74
CA PRO A 31 12.87 3.94 2.91
C PRO A 31 13.12 3.29 1.54
N LEU A 32 13.07 1.95 1.52
CA LEU A 32 13.06 1.19 0.28
C LEU A 32 11.66 1.32 -0.30
N HIS A 33 11.60 1.73 -1.56
CA HIS A 33 10.35 1.80 -2.30
C HIS A 33 10.11 0.40 -2.85
N GLY A 34 9.64 -0.52 -2.01
CA GLY A 34 9.36 -1.89 -2.40
C GLY A 34 7.95 -1.99 -2.97
N THR A 35 7.85 -2.26 -4.27
CA THR A 35 6.60 -2.71 -4.90
C THR A 35 6.52 -4.23 -4.84
N GLN A 36 5.32 -4.74 -4.61
CA GLN A 36 5.03 -6.17 -4.61
C GLN A 36 3.79 -6.40 -5.48
N THR A 37 3.92 -7.27 -6.48
CA THR A 37 2.76 -7.79 -7.21
C THR A 37 1.92 -8.63 -6.25
N ILE A 38 0.62 -8.38 -6.25
CA ILE A 38 -0.37 -9.07 -5.41
C ILE A 38 -1.43 -9.71 -6.30
N PRO A 39 -2.12 -10.76 -5.83
CA PRO A 39 -3.32 -11.22 -6.51
C PRO A 39 -4.41 -10.14 -6.45
N ALA A 40 -5.32 -10.13 -7.43
CA ALA A 40 -6.47 -9.22 -7.45
C ALA A 40 -7.25 -9.23 -6.13
N SER A 41 -7.35 -10.40 -5.47
CA SER A 41 -8.05 -10.59 -4.19
C SER A 41 -7.47 -9.81 -3.00
N GLU A 42 -6.30 -9.20 -3.14
CA GLU A 42 -5.68 -8.37 -2.11
C GLU A 42 -5.77 -6.86 -2.41
N LEU A 43 -6.42 -6.45 -3.51
CA LEU A 43 -6.56 -5.03 -3.86
C LEU A 43 -7.40 -4.25 -2.84
N ILE A 44 -8.58 -4.76 -2.50
CA ILE A 44 -9.52 -4.15 -1.56
C ILE A 44 -9.53 -5.00 -0.30
N THR A 45 -9.42 -4.35 0.83
CA THR A 45 -9.45 -4.97 2.15
C THR A 45 -10.79 -4.71 2.83
N VAL A 46 -11.21 -5.68 3.63
CA VAL A 46 -12.37 -5.56 4.51
C VAL A 46 -11.95 -6.15 5.83
N ASP A 47 -12.13 -5.39 6.91
CA ASP A 47 -11.75 -5.81 8.24
C ASP A 47 -12.90 -5.69 9.25
N VAL A 48 -12.57 -5.90 10.53
CA VAL A 48 -13.54 -5.95 11.62
C VAL A 48 -14.20 -4.60 11.90
N ASN A 49 -13.60 -3.49 11.49
CA ASN A 49 -14.09 -2.13 11.69
C ASN A 49 -14.95 -1.62 10.53
N TYR A 50 -15.18 -2.44 9.50
CA TYR A 50 -15.87 -2.05 8.27
C TYR A 50 -17.16 -1.25 8.53
N VAL A 51 -18.05 -1.71 9.43
CA VAL A 51 -19.34 -1.03 9.67
C VAL A 51 -19.14 0.36 10.27
N GLU A 52 -18.34 0.47 11.33
CA GLU A 52 -18.06 1.75 12.00
C GLU A 52 -17.35 2.73 11.05
N GLU A 53 -16.39 2.23 10.26
CA GLU A 53 -15.69 3.05 9.28
C GLU A 53 -16.62 3.53 8.16
N MET A 54 -17.52 2.67 7.66
CA MET A 54 -18.47 3.06 6.60
C MET A 54 -19.47 4.12 7.07
N GLU A 55 -19.85 4.12 8.34
CA GLU A 55 -20.68 5.16 8.95
C GLU A 55 -19.92 6.49 9.04
N LEU A 56 -18.67 6.45 9.52
CA LEU A 56 -17.81 7.62 9.59
C LEU A 56 -17.53 8.21 8.20
N ARG A 57 -17.19 7.37 7.21
CA ARG A 57 -17.00 7.79 5.81
C ARG A 57 -18.24 8.47 5.25
N SER A 58 -19.42 7.90 5.49
CA SER A 58 -20.68 8.51 5.00
C SER A 58 -20.92 9.88 5.64
N LYS A 59 -20.64 10.04 6.94
CA LYS A 59 -20.71 11.34 7.61
C LYS A 59 -19.72 12.34 7.01
N ILE A 60 -18.46 11.94 6.79
CA ILE A 60 -17.43 12.78 6.16
C ILE A 60 -17.87 13.21 4.75
N MET A 61 -18.40 12.29 3.95
CA MET A 61 -18.92 12.59 2.61
C MET A 61 -20.09 13.57 2.64
N GLN A 62 -20.95 13.50 3.64
CA GLN A 62 -22.07 14.44 3.82
C GLN A 62 -21.56 15.82 4.25
N ASP A 63 -20.71 15.88 5.27
CA ASP A 63 -20.28 17.12 5.91
C ASP A 63 -19.21 17.88 5.09
N HIS A 64 -18.41 17.16 4.29
CA HIS A 64 -17.22 17.70 3.61
C HIS A 64 -17.18 17.38 2.11
N ARG A 65 -18.33 17.13 1.48
CA ARG A 65 -18.45 16.65 0.10
C ARG A 65 -17.46 17.30 -0.89
N PRO A 66 -17.35 18.64 -1.00
CA PRO A 66 -16.49 19.25 -2.01
C PRO A 66 -15.01 18.94 -1.82
N SER A 67 -14.57 18.70 -0.58
CA SER A 67 -13.17 18.42 -0.23
C SER A 67 -12.78 16.95 -0.43
N VAL A 68 -13.76 16.04 -0.33
CA VAL A 68 -13.52 14.59 -0.33
C VAL A 68 -14.01 13.90 -1.59
N LEU A 69 -14.85 14.54 -2.41
CA LEU A 69 -15.38 13.96 -3.65
C LEU A 69 -15.25 14.94 -4.82
N GLY A 70 -14.64 14.48 -5.90
CA GLY A 70 -14.51 15.28 -7.12
C GLY A 70 -14.28 14.41 -8.36
N ALA A 71 -14.78 14.86 -9.50
CA ALA A 71 -14.57 14.19 -10.79
C ALA A 71 -14.58 15.23 -11.91
N THR A 72 -13.64 15.12 -12.85
CA THR A 72 -13.63 15.93 -14.06
C THR A 72 -14.35 15.19 -15.21
N PRO A 73 -14.82 15.87 -16.26
CA PRO A 73 -15.49 15.20 -17.38
C PRO A 73 -14.66 14.10 -18.06
N GLU A 74 -13.33 14.21 -18.03
CA GLU A 74 -12.42 13.24 -18.65
C GLU A 74 -12.35 11.92 -17.87
N ILE A 75 -12.68 11.90 -16.57
CA ILE A 75 -12.60 10.68 -15.75
C ILE A 75 -13.85 9.79 -15.82
N ILE A 76 -14.92 10.25 -16.47
CA ILE A 76 -16.20 9.55 -16.56
C ILE A 76 -16.03 8.08 -17.02
N PRO A 77 -15.27 7.76 -18.09
CA PRO A 77 -15.11 6.38 -18.53
C PRO A 77 -14.41 5.51 -17.47
N ALA A 78 -13.37 6.03 -16.84
CA ALA A 78 -12.59 5.31 -15.81
C ALA A 78 -13.42 5.04 -14.55
N VAL A 79 -14.25 6.01 -14.11
CA VAL A 79 -15.17 5.81 -12.98
C VAL A 79 -16.20 4.75 -13.30
N ARG A 80 -16.77 4.75 -14.51
CA ARG A 80 -17.75 3.73 -14.93
C ARG A 80 -17.13 2.34 -14.99
N GLU A 81 -15.90 2.23 -15.50
CA GLU A 81 -15.15 0.98 -15.53
C GLU A 81 -14.91 0.45 -14.11
N LEU A 82 -14.35 1.30 -13.23
CA LEU A 82 -14.11 0.95 -11.83
C LEU A 82 -15.39 0.55 -11.12
N TYR A 83 -16.44 1.36 -11.21
CA TYR A 83 -17.75 1.10 -10.60
C TYR A 83 -18.30 -0.26 -11.04
N ASN A 84 -18.37 -0.49 -12.34
CA ASN A 84 -18.93 -1.73 -12.90
C ASN A 84 -18.12 -2.94 -12.44
N TRP A 85 -16.80 -2.86 -12.49
CA TRP A 85 -15.91 -3.95 -12.08
C TRP A 85 -16.02 -4.24 -10.58
N VAL A 86 -15.95 -3.22 -9.73
CA VAL A 86 -16.01 -3.38 -8.27
C VAL A 86 -17.35 -3.97 -7.83
N ILE A 87 -18.46 -3.38 -8.29
CA ILE A 87 -19.81 -3.71 -7.83
C ILE A 87 -20.34 -5.00 -8.45
N SER A 88 -20.12 -5.20 -9.75
CA SER A 88 -20.71 -6.35 -10.45
C SER A 88 -19.84 -7.60 -10.38
N SER A 89 -18.53 -7.44 -10.17
CA SER A 89 -17.57 -8.55 -10.24
C SER A 89 -16.73 -8.71 -8.98
N TYR A 90 -16.04 -7.67 -8.52
CA TYR A 90 -15.03 -7.81 -7.48
C TYR A 90 -15.63 -8.15 -6.11
N LEU A 91 -16.44 -7.24 -5.55
CA LEU A 91 -17.01 -7.37 -4.21
C LEU A 91 -17.84 -8.65 -4.03
N PRO A 92 -18.81 -8.99 -4.90
CA PRO A 92 -19.61 -10.20 -4.72
C PRO A 92 -18.81 -11.49 -4.91
N LYS A 93 -17.72 -11.50 -5.68
CA LYS A 93 -16.84 -12.69 -5.80
C LYS A 93 -15.85 -12.79 -4.64
N ARG A 94 -15.31 -11.67 -4.17
CA ARG A 94 -14.25 -11.63 -3.17
C ARG A 94 -14.77 -11.73 -1.73
N PHE A 95 -15.93 -11.15 -1.46
CA PHE A 95 -16.57 -11.17 -0.14
C PHE A 95 -18.06 -11.58 -0.26
N PRO A 96 -18.36 -12.79 -0.77
CA PRO A 96 -19.73 -13.24 -1.06
C PRO A 96 -20.63 -13.32 0.18
N SER A 97 -20.06 -13.43 1.39
CA SER A 97 -20.83 -13.39 2.64
C SER A 97 -21.29 -11.99 3.02
N MET A 98 -20.64 -10.95 2.50
CA MET A 98 -20.94 -9.55 2.81
C MET A 98 -21.64 -8.83 1.67
N PHE A 99 -21.32 -9.16 0.42
CA PHE A 99 -21.93 -8.53 -0.74
C PHE A 99 -22.66 -9.56 -1.61
N THR A 100 -23.96 -9.36 -1.77
CA THR A 100 -24.80 -10.26 -2.57
C THR A 100 -25.41 -9.50 -3.74
N LEU A 101 -25.46 -10.13 -4.91
CA LEU A 101 -26.23 -9.60 -6.04
C LEU A 101 -27.70 -10.03 -5.90
N ARG A 102 -28.60 -9.06 -5.95
CA ARG A 102 -30.05 -9.26 -5.92
C ARG A 102 -30.67 -8.80 -7.23
N LYS A 103 -31.70 -9.50 -7.67
CA LYS A 103 -32.55 -9.03 -8.76
C LYS A 103 -33.71 -8.24 -8.16
N GLU A 104 -33.82 -6.98 -8.52
CA GLU A 104 -34.93 -6.09 -8.17
C GLU A 104 -35.59 -5.62 -9.47
N ASP A 105 -36.82 -6.04 -9.72
CA ASP A 105 -37.54 -5.83 -10.97
C ASP A 105 -36.72 -6.27 -12.22
N SER A 106 -36.34 -5.29 -13.05
CA SER A 106 -35.53 -5.47 -14.27
C SER A 106 -34.04 -5.16 -14.04
N ARG A 107 -33.62 -4.87 -12.81
CA ARG A 107 -32.26 -4.43 -12.46
C ARG A 107 -31.58 -5.46 -11.56
N ILE A 108 -30.25 -5.43 -11.59
CA ILE A 108 -29.42 -6.14 -10.62
C ILE A 108 -28.82 -5.09 -9.70
N VAL A 109 -28.89 -5.34 -8.40
CA VAL A 109 -28.32 -4.48 -7.36
C VAL A 109 -27.33 -5.28 -6.53
N ILE A 110 -26.27 -4.63 -6.08
CA ILE A 110 -25.45 -5.14 -4.98
C ILE A 110 -26.11 -4.74 -3.66
N GLU A 111 -26.11 -5.65 -2.70
CA GLU A 111 -26.53 -5.41 -1.32
C GLU A 111 -25.36 -5.73 -0.39
N CYS A 112 -24.97 -4.77 0.44
CA CYS A 112 -24.06 -5.01 1.55
C CYS A 112 -24.86 -5.51 2.76
N GLY A 113 -24.66 -6.77 3.17
CA GLY A 113 -25.38 -7.37 4.29
C GLY A 113 -25.11 -6.71 5.64
N SER A 114 -23.93 -6.10 5.81
CA SER A 114 -23.52 -5.48 7.08
C SER A 114 -24.05 -4.05 7.27
N THR A 115 -24.14 -3.26 6.18
CA THR A 115 -24.60 -1.85 6.23
C THR A 115 -25.97 -1.64 5.60
N HIS A 116 -26.55 -2.68 5.01
CA HIS A 116 -27.82 -2.66 4.25
C HIS A 116 -27.85 -1.68 3.06
N ARG A 117 -26.69 -1.15 2.67
CA ARG A 117 -26.56 -0.25 1.51
C ARG A 117 -26.76 -1.03 0.22
N ARG A 118 -27.44 -0.41 -0.74
CA ARG A 118 -27.80 -1.01 -2.02
C ARG A 118 -27.50 -0.07 -3.17
N PHE A 119 -26.87 -0.60 -4.22
CA PHE A 119 -26.52 0.15 -5.41
C PHE A 119 -26.76 -0.66 -6.68
N PRO A 120 -27.19 -0.06 -7.80
CA PRO A 120 -27.39 -0.78 -9.05
C PRO A 120 -26.05 -1.21 -9.65
N THR A 121 -25.97 -2.40 -10.25
CA THR A 121 -24.76 -2.88 -10.93
C THR A 121 -24.46 -2.13 -12.22
N VAL A 122 -25.50 -1.54 -12.82
CA VAL A 122 -25.39 -0.61 -13.94
C VAL A 122 -25.81 0.76 -13.41
N PRO A 123 -24.89 1.73 -13.32
CA PRO A 123 -25.22 3.03 -12.77
C PRO A 123 -26.06 3.83 -13.77
N ASP A 124 -27.25 4.27 -13.34
CA ASP A 124 -27.95 5.43 -13.92
C ASP A 124 -27.36 6.76 -13.39
N LEU A 125 -26.25 6.66 -12.68
CA LEU A 125 -25.73 7.68 -11.78
C LEU A 125 -24.83 8.66 -12.54
N ASP A 126 -24.91 9.93 -12.10
CA ASP A 126 -23.84 10.89 -12.32
C ASP A 126 -22.49 10.33 -11.82
N THR A 127 -21.39 10.78 -12.41
CA THR A 127 -20.04 10.30 -12.11
C THR A 127 -19.67 10.48 -10.64
N THR A 128 -20.09 11.58 -10.01
CA THR A 128 -19.81 11.80 -8.59
C THR A 128 -20.63 10.88 -7.70
N LYS A 129 -21.87 10.54 -8.11
CA LYS A 129 -22.70 9.55 -7.39
C LYS A 129 -22.16 8.13 -7.52
N ALA A 130 -21.55 7.78 -8.66
CA ALA A 130 -20.87 6.50 -8.81
C ALA A 130 -19.65 6.39 -7.87
N LEU A 131 -18.86 7.47 -7.75
CA LEU A 131 -17.76 7.53 -6.79
C LEU A 131 -18.22 7.51 -5.32
N GLU A 132 -19.30 8.21 -5.00
CA GLU A 132 -19.91 8.18 -3.68
C GLU A 132 -20.38 6.76 -3.31
N ALA A 133 -21.05 6.07 -4.23
CA ALA A 133 -21.45 4.67 -4.02
C ALA A 133 -20.24 3.75 -3.79
N LEU A 134 -19.11 3.98 -4.47
CA LEU A 134 -17.87 3.26 -4.16
C LEU A 134 -17.37 3.60 -2.75
N GLY A 135 -17.31 4.88 -2.39
CA GLY A 135 -16.92 5.33 -1.04
C GLY A 135 -17.85 4.81 0.08
N GLU A 136 -19.07 4.43 -0.26
CA GLU A 136 -20.04 3.82 0.65
C GLU A 136 -19.94 2.29 0.77
N LEU A 137 -19.14 1.63 -0.08
CA LEU A 137 -18.95 0.18 -0.12
C LEU A 137 -17.52 -0.29 0.15
N VAL A 138 -16.51 0.58 0.01
CA VAL A 138 -15.10 0.23 0.23
C VAL A 138 -14.44 1.16 1.26
N GLN A 139 -13.55 0.58 2.09
CA GLN A 139 -12.75 1.28 3.11
C GLN A 139 -11.67 2.16 2.48
N GLU A 140 -11.11 1.72 1.35
CA GLU A 140 -10.06 2.46 0.68
C GLU A 140 -10.56 3.81 0.14
N ASP A 141 -9.70 4.82 0.32
CA ASP A 141 -9.79 6.04 -0.48
C ASP A 141 -9.29 5.78 -1.90
N ILE A 142 -10.03 6.32 -2.87
CA ILE A 142 -9.79 6.07 -4.29
C ILE A 142 -9.34 7.38 -4.93
N LEU A 143 -8.16 7.36 -5.54
CA LEU A 143 -7.64 8.43 -6.39
C LEU A 143 -7.51 7.91 -7.81
N LEU A 144 -8.13 8.61 -8.76
CA LEU A 144 -8.13 8.27 -10.17
C LEU A 144 -7.21 9.23 -10.92
N LEU A 145 -6.20 8.64 -11.55
CA LEU A 145 -5.16 9.34 -12.28
C LEU A 145 -5.27 9.03 -13.77
N LEU A 146 -5.15 10.04 -14.61
CA LEU A 146 -4.99 9.87 -16.06
C LEU A 146 -3.56 10.26 -16.46
N PRO A 147 -2.99 9.65 -17.52
CA PRO A 147 -1.72 10.12 -18.08
C PRO A 147 -1.79 11.62 -18.40
N SER A 148 -0.70 12.34 -18.13
CA SER A 148 -0.56 13.72 -18.59
C SER A 148 -0.45 13.78 -20.12
N TYR A 149 -0.74 14.94 -20.71
CA TYR A 149 -0.66 15.13 -22.17
C TYR A 149 0.74 14.87 -22.76
N ASP A 150 1.80 15.12 -21.97
CA ASP A 150 3.18 14.83 -22.35
C ASP A 150 3.60 13.38 -22.05
N GLU A 151 2.71 12.55 -21.50
CA GLU A 151 2.90 11.15 -21.11
C GLU A 151 4.08 10.90 -20.15
N LYS A 152 4.58 11.96 -19.51
CA LYS A 152 5.70 11.90 -18.57
C LYS A 152 5.27 11.83 -17.12
N ASP A 153 3.98 11.97 -16.86
CA ASP A 153 3.41 12.03 -15.53
C ASP A 153 1.95 11.55 -15.54
N TYR A 154 1.32 11.59 -14.38
CA TYR A 154 -0.09 11.29 -14.19
C TYR A 154 -0.75 12.47 -13.47
N VAL A 155 -2.02 12.72 -13.77
CA VAL A 155 -2.78 13.88 -13.29
C VAL A 155 -3.99 13.39 -12.49
N LEU A 156 -4.21 13.96 -11.30
CA LEU A 156 -5.40 13.67 -10.52
C LEU A 156 -6.64 14.25 -11.20
N LYS A 157 -7.60 13.38 -11.54
CA LYS A 157 -8.81 13.74 -12.31
C LYS A 157 -10.11 13.25 -11.67
N GLY A 158 -10.03 12.34 -10.70
CA GLY A 158 -11.18 11.97 -9.89
C GLY A 158 -10.74 11.44 -8.54
N PHE A 159 -11.59 11.58 -7.53
CA PHE A 159 -11.31 11.06 -6.20
C PHE A 159 -12.57 10.88 -5.36
N ILE A 160 -12.51 9.90 -4.47
CA ILE A 160 -13.26 9.85 -3.22
C ILE A 160 -12.23 9.59 -2.10
N ASN A 161 -11.91 10.62 -1.32
CA ASN A 161 -10.81 10.63 -0.36
C ASN A 161 -11.25 11.22 1.00
N CYS A 162 -11.76 10.37 1.88
CA CYS A 162 -12.31 10.75 3.18
C CYS A 162 -11.22 10.92 4.26
N TYR A 163 -10.09 10.22 4.14
CA TYR A 163 -9.00 10.22 5.11
C TYR A 163 -7.72 10.83 4.53
N ALA A 164 -7.87 11.96 3.84
CA ALA A 164 -6.74 12.68 3.26
C ALA A 164 -5.73 13.11 4.33
N ASN A 165 -4.46 12.71 4.17
CA ASN A 165 -3.39 13.16 5.06
C ASN A 165 -2.89 14.56 4.65
N GLY A 166 -3.24 15.56 5.47
CA GLY A 166 -2.74 16.93 5.35
C GLY A 166 -3.65 17.83 4.51
N GLN A 167 -3.27 18.08 3.26
CA GLN A 167 -3.95 19.06 2.40
C GLN A 167 -5.20 18.50 1.74
N SER A 168 -6.17 19.37 1.46
CA SER A 168 -7.39 19.05 0.71
C SER A 168 -7.07 18.42 -0.65
N THR A 169 -7.78 17.33 -0.98
CA THR A 169 -7.62 16.64 -2.27
C THR A 169 -8.23 17.46 -3.42
N HIS A 170 -9.28 18.22 -3.12
CA HIS A 170 -9.89 19.15 -4.05
C HIS A 170 -8.87 20.17 -4.58
N ASP A 171 -8.05 20.74 -3.70
CA ASP A 171 -7.04 21.75 -4.07
C ASP A 171 -5.93 21.17 -4.93
N ARG A 172 -5.84 19.83 -4.97
CA ARG A 172 -4.89 19.06 -5.77
C ARG A 172 -5.49 18.53 -7.07
N MET A 173 -6.78 18.78 -7.32
CA MET A 173 -7.41 18.40 -8.58
C MET A 173 -6.66 19.04 -9.75
N HIS A 174 -6.49 18.30 -10.85
CA HIS A 174 -5.74 18.69 -12.05
C HIS A 174 -4.23 18.84 -11.88
N MET A 175 -3.66 18.62 -10.69
CA MET A 175 -2.21 18.62 -10.50
C MET A 175 -1.60 17.29 -10.96
N LYS A 176 -0.37 17.37 -11.47
CA LYS A 176 0.46 16.19 -11.72
C LYS A 176 0.87 15.54 -10.40
N VAL A 177 1.11 14.22 -10.41
CA VAL A 177 1.60 13.47 -9.24
C VAL A 177 2.90 14.09 -8.72
N THR A 178 3.80 14.53 -9.60
CA THR A 178 5.03 15.20 -9.19
C THR A 178 4.77 16.51 -8.47
N GLU A 179 3.82 17.32 -8.92
CA GLU A 179 3.42 18.59 -8.30
C GLU A 179 2.75 18.38 -6.94
N ILE A 180 1.88 17.38 -6.83
CA ILE A 180 1.23 16.97 -5.57
C ILE A 180 2.27 16.66 -4.48
N HIS A 181 3.40 16.07 -4.87
CA HIS A 181 4.50 15.72 -3.98
C HIS A 181 5.58 16.81 -3.89
N GLY A 182 5.34 18.03 -4.37
CA GLY A 182 6.33 19.12 -4.39
C GLY A 182 6.90 19.51 -3.03
N LEU A 183 6.14 19.29 -1.94
CA LEU A 183 6.59 19.53 -0.57
C LEU A 183 7.49 18.40 -0.02
N VAL A 184 7.55 17.24 -0.69
CA VAL A 184 8.37 16.10 -0.26
C VAL A 184 9.82 16.35 -0.67
N PRO A 185 10.76 16.52 0.29
CA PRO A 185 12.14 16.89 -0.03
C PRO A 185 12.80 15.90 -0.99
N GLY A 186 13.27 16.40 -2.12
CA GLY A 186 13.97 15.61 -3.13
C GLY A 186 13.10 14.70 -4.00
N TYR A 187 11.76 14.75 -3.88
CA TYR A 187 10.86 13.91 -4.69
C TYR A 187 11.06 14.15 -6.18
N GLN A 188 11.03 15.41 -6.61
CA GLN A 188 11.20 15.77 -8.02
C GLN A 188 12.52 15.26 -8.60
N ALA A 189 13.62 15.52 -7.89
CA ALA A 189 14.96 15.18 -8.36
C ALA A 189 15.28 13.67 -8.31
N LYS A 190 14.63 12.89 -7.43
CA LYS A 190 15.04 11.50 -7.15
C LYS A 190 13.96 10.44 -7.44
N LEU A 191 12.68 10.80 -7.35
CA LEU A 191 11.58 9.83 -7.36
C LEU A 191 10.54 10.06 -8.46
N GLY A 192 10.28 11.31 -8.85
CA GLY A 192 9.21 11.66 -9.78
C GLY A 192 9.23 10.85 -11.08
N HIS A 193 10.38 10.85 -11.78
CA HIS A 193 10.56 10.06 -12.99
C HIS A 193 10.44 8.54 -12.76
N THR A 194 10.92 8.04 -11.62
CA THR A 194 10.83 6.61 -11.28
C THR A 194 9.39 6.18 -11.04
N VAL A 195 8.59 7.01 -10.38
CA VAL A 195 7.16 6.74 -10.12
C VAL A 195 6.36 6.80 -11.41
N ALA A 196 6.55 7.82 -12.24
CA ALA A 196 5.88 7.92 -13.54
C ALA A 196 6.21 6.72 -14.44
N LYS A 197 7.49 6.32 -14.49
CA LYS A 197 7.94 5.13 -15.23
C LYS A 197 7.39 3.81 -14.67
N PHE A 198 7.14 3.75 -13.36
CA PHE A 198 6.49 2.59 -12.74
C PHE A 198 5.03 2.52 -13.19
N MET A 199 4.28 3.63 -13.09
CA MET A 199 2.87 3.68 -13.47
C MET A 199 2.68 3.37 -14.96
N SER A 200 3.56 3.85 -15.83
CA SER A 200 3.48 3.57 -17.29
C SER A 200 3.81 2.13 -17.68
N ARG A 201 4.31 1.32 -16.73
CA ARG A 201 4.61 -0.10 -16.93
C ARG A 201 3.56 -1.04 -16.36
N LEU A 202 2.56 -0.51 -15.64
CA LEU A 202 1.44 -1.33 -15.16
C LEU A 202 0.68 -1.85 -16.38
N GLY A 203 0.66 -3.17 -16.54
CA GLY A 203 -0.14 -3.84 -17.55
C GLY A 203 -1.56 -4.11 -17.05
N ASP A 204 -2.44 -4.45 -17.99
CA ASP A 204 -3.82 -4.83 -17.67
C ASP A 204 -3.84 -6.04 -16.72
N GLY A 205 -4.52 -5.88 -15.58
CA GLY A 205 -4.62 -6.93 -14.56
C GLY A 205 -3.42 -7.00 -13.61
N ASP A 206 -2.44 -6.09 -13.72
CA ASP A 206 -1.41 -5.94 -12.69
C ASP A 206 -2.02 -5.30 -11.44
N PHE A 207 -1.91 -6.00 -10.32
CA PHE A 207 -2.21 -5.45 -9.00
C PHE A 207 -0.90 -5.35 -8.22
N VAL A 208 -0.55 -4.14 -7.79
CA VAL A 208 0.71 -3.88 -7.10
C VAL A 208 0.42 -3.11 -5.83
N ARG A 209 0.94 -3.61 -4.71
CA ARG A 209 1.01 -2.83 -3.46
C ARG A 209 2.41 -2.27 -3.28
N ARG A 210 2.50 -1.12 -2.63
CA ARG A 210 3.78 -0.52 -2.23
C ARG A 210 3.77 -0.29 -0.72
N HIS A 211 4.82 -0.75 -0.05
CA HIS A 211 5.07 -0.40 1.35
C HIS A 211 5.95 0.85 1.43
N ASN A 212 5.72 1.69 2.44
CA ASN A 212 6.42 2.97 2.57
C ASN A 212 7.76 2.87 3.33
N VAL A 213 7.95 1.88 4.23
CA VAL A 213 9.13 1.79 5.11
C VAL A 213 9.58 0.35 5.34
N PHE A 214 10.89 0.09 5.27
CA PHE A 214 11.49 -1.24 5.49
C PHE A 214 12.67 -1.20 6.47
N MET A 215 12.85 -2.29 7.21
CA MET A 215 14.06 -2.61 7.95
C MET A 215 14.98 -3.48 7.08
N ARG A 216 16.21 -3.03 6.85
CA ARG A 216 17.28 -3.78 6.21
C ARG A 216 18.21 -4.36 7.28
N CYS A 217 18.52 -5.64 7.13
CA CYS A 217 19.49 -6.35 7.96
C CYS A 217 20.53 -7.03 7.07
N GLU A 218 21.78 -7.11 7.54
CA GLU A 218 22.82 -7.86 6.84
C GLU A 218 23.28 -9.04 7.69
N ARG A 219 23.18 -10.24 7.15
CA ARG A 219 23.87 -11.41 7.71
C ARG A 219 25.30 -11.43 7.18
N GLN A 220 26.20 -11.06 8.06
CA GLN A 220 27.63 -11.00 7.82
C GLN A 220 28.30 -12.27 8.35
N THR A 221 28.96 -13.05 7.49
CA THR A 221 29.69 -14.25 7.93
C THR A 221 31.13 -14.23 7.45
N PHE A 222 32.05 -14.58 8.35
CA PHE A 222 33.48 -14.57 8.10
C PHE A 222 34.05 -15.98 8.13
N CYS A 223 34.98 -16.30 7.23
CA CYS A 223 35.81 -17.48 7.38
C CYS A 223 37.21 -17.23 6.82
N ARG A 224 38.23 -17.83 7.44
CA ARG A 224 39.61 -17.74 6.95
C ARG A 224 39.92 -18.91 6.03
N LEU A 225 40.41 -18.62 4.83
CA LEU A 225 40.83 -19.65 3.89
C LEU A 225 42.08 -20.38 4.41
N PRO A 226 42.11 -21.71 4.38
CA PRO A 226 43.15 -22.49 5.06
C PRO A 226 44.55 -22.31 4.45
N ARG A 227 44.64 -22.07 3.13
CA ARG A 227 45.90 -21.91 2.38
C ARG A 227 46.42 -20.48 2.38
N THR A 228 45.66 -19.56 1.80
CA THR A 228 46.09 -18.16 1.60
C THR A 228 45.96 -17.30 2.85
N LYS A 229 45.28 -17.80 3.88
CA LYS A 229 44.91 -17.05 5.10
C LYS A 229 44.04 -15.82 4.83
N ALA A 230 43.55 -15.62 3.60
CA ALA A 230 42.59 -14.58 3.28
C ALA A 230 41.30 -14.76 4.08
N VAL A 231 40.68 -13.65 4.47
CA VAL A 231 39.39 -13.64 5.17
C VAL A 231 38.30 -13.44 4.13
N LEU A 232 37.41 -14.43 3.99
CA LEU A 232 36.16 -14.27 3.27
C LEU A 232 35.19 -13.51 4.17
N PHE A 233 34.50 -12.55 3.58
CA PHE A 233 33.44 -11.77 4.19
C PHE A 233 32.20 -11.86 3.29
N PHE A 234 31.22 -12.66 3.72
CA PHE A 234 29.94 -12.76 3.02
C PHE A 234 28.94 -11.81 3.65
N ILE A 235 28.23 -11.06 2.81
CA ILE A 235 27.14 -10.18 3.22
C ILE A 235 25.87 -10.67 2.51
N ARG A 236 24.88 -11.10 3.29
CA ARG A 236 23.53 -11.38 2.78
C ARG A 236 22.58 -10.31 3.32
N THR A 237 22.11 -9.45 2.43
CA THR A 237 21.09 -8.44 2.75
C THR A 237 19.70 -9.05 2.77
N CYS A 238 18.98 -8.80 3.85
CA CYS A 238 17.57 -9.12 4.07
C CYS A 238 16.79 -7.82 4.27
N VAL A 239 15.56 -7.74 3.78
CA VAL A 239 14.71 -6.56 3.87
C VAL A 239 13.32 -7.00 4.35
N TYR A 240 12.77 -6.29 5.33
CA TYR A 240 11.48 -6.59 5.97
C TYR A 240 10.62 -5.34 6.01
N PRO A 241 9.33 -5.38 5.61
CA PRO A 241 8.40 -4.29 5.87
C PRO A 241 8.35 -3.99 7.37
N ILE A 242 8.35 -2.71 7.76
CA ILE A 242 8.26 -2.32 9.17
C ILE A 242 6.93 -2.80 9.81
N SER A 243 5.86 -2.91 9.02
CA SER A 243 4.59 -3.50 9.45
C SER A 243 4.72 -4.96 9.87
N GLU A 244 5.41 -5.80 9.10
CA GLU A 244 5.64 -7.21 9.44
C GLU A 244 6.43 -7.34 10.75
N VAL A 245 7.42 -6.46 10.98
CA VAL A 245 8.17 -6.44 12.26
C VAL A 245 7.23 -6.12 13.43
N LYS A 246 6.30 -5.18 13.24
CA LYS A 246 5.32 -4.79 14.26
C LYS A 246 4.31 -5.90 14.53
N GLU A 247 3.74 -6.50 13.49
CA GLU A 247 2.78 -7.62 13.56
C GLU A 247 3.36 -8.84 14.28
N GLU A 248 4.68 -9.04 14.19
CA GLU A 248 5.42 -10.08 14.91
C GLU A 248 5.63 -9.80 16.40
N GLY A 249 5.13 -8.67 16.92
CA GLY A 249 5.27 -8.27 18.32
C GLY A 249 6.62 -7.65 18.66
N LEU A 250 7.47 -7.37 17.66
CA LEU A 250 8.83 -6.82 17.85
C LEU A 250 8.87 -5.29 17.75
N GLY A 251 7.71 -4.63 17.62
CA GLY A 251 7.60 -3.19 17.42
C GLY A 251 8.30 -2.37 18.51
N TYR A 252 7.93 -2.62 19.77
CA TYR A 252 8.49 -1.92 20.93
C TYR A 252 10.00 -2.11 21.08
N GLU A 253 10.50 -3.33 20.88
CA GLU A 253 11.93 -3.63 20.97
C GLU A 253 12.72 -2.89 19.90
N LEU A 254 12.23 -2.91 18.64
CA LEU A 254 12.85 -2.16 17.56
C LEU A 254 12.80 -0.64 17.80
N ALA A 255 11.70 -0.11 18.32
CA ALA A 255 11.58 1.31 18.63
C ALA A 255 12.60 1.75 19.70
N ASN A 256 12.78 0.94 20.75
CA ASN A 256 13.77 1.19 21.78
C ASN A 256 15.20 1.09 21.25
N ALA A 257 15.47 0.15 20.34
CA ALA A 257 16.76 0.06 19.67
C ALA A 257 17.06 1.30 18.82
N ILE A 258 16.05 1.85 18.12
CA ILE A 258 16.18 3.10 17.34
C ILE A 258 16.48 4.29 18.25
N ASP A 259 15.76 4.43 19.37
CA ASP A 259 16.02 5.52 20.32
C ASP A 259 17.41 5.40 20.95
N GLY A 260 17.83 4.17 21.24
CA GLY A 260 19.16 3.85 21.74
C GLY A 260 20.30 4.25 20.79
N LEU A 261 20.04 4.48 19.50
CA LEU A 261 21.08 4.98 18.59
C LEU A 261 21.58 6.39 18.97
N ARG A 262 20.75 7.20 19.64
CA ARG A 262 21.12 8.55 20.08
C ARG A 262 21.96 8.56 21.36
N SER A 263 21.78 7.57 22.21
CA SER A 263 22.39 7.46 23.54
C SER A 263 23.40 6.32 23.66
N GLY A 264 23.63 5.58 22.57
CA GLY A 264 24.54 4.45 22.51
C GLY A 264 26.01 4.85 22.57
N SER A 265 26.88 3.85 22.46
CA SER A 265 28.35 4.02 22.55
C SER A 265 28.94 4.94 21.48
N ASP A 266 28.23 5.12 20.35
CA ASP A 266 28.58 6.09 19.31
C ASP A 266 27.29 6.78 18.81
N PRO A 267 26.97 7.96 19.38
CA PRO A 267 25.80 8.74 18.96
C PRO A 267 25.84 9.18 17.50
N GLY A 268 27.02 9.22 16.87
CA GLY A 268 27.19 9.58 15.46
C GLY A 268 26.54 8.59 14.49
N ILE A 269 26.28 7.35 14.95
CA ILE A 269 25.57 6.33 14.17
C ILE A 269 24.15 6.77 13.81
N PHE A 270 23.48 7.54 14.69
CA PHE A 270 22.14 8.04 14.42
C PHE A 270 22.13 8.93 13.17
N SER A 271 23.04 9.90 13.10
CA SER A 271 23.18 10.81 11.95
C SER A 271 23.73 10.10 10.71
N TYR A 272 24.67 9.17 10.88
CA TYR A 272 25.19 8.35 9.79
C TYR A 272 24.07 7.55 9.09
N LYS A 273 23.11 7.04 9.86
CA LYS A 273 21.92 6.33 9.36
C LYS A 273 20.77 7.27 8.99
N VAL A 274 20.98 8.59 9.00
CA VAL A 274 19.99 9.61 8.65
C VAL A 274 18.73 9.51 9.53
N GLY A 275 18.91 9.12 10.80
CA GLY A 275 17.83 8.90 11.75
C GLY A 275 16.97 10.15 11.97
N GLU A 276 17.51 11.34 11.76
CA GLU A 276 16.79 12.62 11.90
C GLU A 276 15.54 12.68 11.02
N VAL A 277 15.56 12.00 9.88
CA VAL A 277 14.47 12.04 8.90
C VAL A 277 13.38 11.01 9.21
N TRP A 278 13.75 9.81 9.64
CA TRP A 278 12.81 8.68 9.71
C TRP A 278 12.55 8.16 11.13
N ALA A 279 13.41 8.40 12.11
CA ALA A 279 13.33 7.71 13.41
C ALA A 279 12.06 8.05 14.19
N LYS A 280 11.65 9.32 14.22
CA LYS A 280 10.44 9.76 14.93
C LYS A 280 9.17 9.09 14.38
N PRO A 281 8.81 9.23 13.08
CA PRO A 281 7.58 8.62 12.56
C PRO A 281 7.61 7.09 12.64
N VAL A 282 8.79 6.46 12.48
CA VAL A 282 8.91 5.00 12.56
C VAL A 282 8.75 4.49 14.00
N THR A 283 9.35 5.15 14.99
CA THR A 283 9.21 4.75 16.40
C THR A 283 7.80 4.98 16.93
N GLU A 284 7.14 6.07 16.52
CA GLU A 284 5.72 6.33 16.81
C GLU A 284 4.84 5.22 16.22
N TYR A 285 5.05 4.84 14.96
CA TYR A 285 4.34 3.72 14.33
C TYR A 285 4.60 2.38 15.04
N LEU A 286 5.85 2.08 15.40
CA LEU A 286 6.22 0.82 16.03
C LEU A 286 5.64 0.67 17.45
N ARG A 287 5.45 1.80 18.16
CA ARG A 287 4.90 1.85 19.52
C ARG A 287 3.39 2.02 19.58
N SER A 288 2.78 2.54 18.51
CA SER A 288 1.32 2.60 18.47
C SER A 288 0.77 1.19 18.62
N GLU A 289 -0.42 1.06 19.17
CA GLU A 289 -1.06 -0.24 19.30
C GLU A 289 -1.02 -0.96 17.95
N VAL A 290 -0.87 -2.28 17.97
CA VAL A 290 -1.19 -3.05 16.78
C VAL A 290 -2.68 -2.79 16.61
N LEU A 291 -2.98 -1.83 15.76
CA LEU A 291 -4.33 -1.54 15.36
C LEU A 291 -4.88 -2.91 14.95
N PRO A 292 -5.96 -3.40 15.62
CA PRO A 292 -6.61 -4.61 15.16
C PRO A 292 -6.80 -4.39 13.67
N THR A 293 -6.32 -5.34 12.85
CA THR A 293 -6.25 -5.25 11.38
C THR A 293 -7.38 -4.34 10.91
N GLY A 294 -7.07 -3.10 10.50
CA GLY A 294 -8.13 -2.13 10.17
C GLY A 294 -8.27 -0.79 10.91
N GLN A 295 -7.23 -0.19 11.49
CA GLN A 295 -7.26 1.26 11.73
C GLN A 295 -6.05 1.91 11.05
N VAL A 296 -6.29 3.06 10.42
CA VAL A 296 -5.34 3.82 9.61
C VAL A 296 -4.91 5.07 10.39
N LEU A 297 -3.63 5.45 10.25
CA LEU A 297 -3.05 6.72 10.74
C LEU A 297 -3.60 7.94 9.99
#